data_AF-A0A1G7VU95-F1
#
_entry.id   AF-A0A1G7VU95-F1
#
_cell.length_a   1.000
_cell.length_b   1.000
_cell.length_c   1.000
_cell.angle_alpha   90.00
_cell.angle_beta   90.00
_cell.angle_gamma   90.00
#
_symmetry.space_group_name_H-M   'P 1'
#
loop_
_entity.id
_entity.type
_entity.pdbx_description
1 polymer ?
#
loop_
_entity_poly.entity_id
_entity_poly.type
_entity_poly.pdbx_seq_one_letter_code
_entity_poly.pdbx_strand_id
1 'polypeptide(L)'
;MEFATMPFGTQNFMLDFDRNGILLGIRNALTDANFARIVVGMDHEDVRRVLGNPAHTIRFPLKHEEVWDWKTGDDAGETTFFNVHFDDDGQVCATSRHREPRG
;
A
#
# COMPACT_ATOMS: atom_id res chain seq x y z
N MET A 1 -10.40 15.90 -4.40
CA MET A 1 -10.32 14.51 -3.91
C MET A 1 -8.86 14.07 -3.92
N GLU A 2 -7.93 14.74 -3.24
CA GLU A 2 -7.82 14.93 -1.78
C GLU A 2 -7.79 13.60 -1.03
N PHE A 3 -6.65 12.92 -1.06
CA PHE A 3 -6.33 11.94 -0.04
C PHE A 3 -5.18 12.50 0.77
N ALA A 4 -5.48 12.66 2.05
CA ALA A 4 -4.70 13.37 3.04
C ALA A 4 -3.22 12.97 2.97
N THR A 5 -2.35 13.97 2.85
CA THR A 5 -0.98 13.88 3.36
C THR A 5 -1.08 13.33 4.77
N MET A 6 -0.65 12.08 4.95
CA MET A 6 -0.88 11.29 6.16
C MET A 6 -0.39 12.07 7.38
N PRO A 7 -1.29 12.65 8.19
CA PRO A 7 -0.88 13.42 9.34
C PRO A 7 -0.59 12.40 10.46
N PHE A 8 0.70 12.16 10.71
CA PHE A 8 1.22 11.65 11.98
C PHE A 8 0.76 10.23 12.41
N GLY A 9 0.70 9.27 11.49
CA GLY A 9 0.69 7.85 11.85
C GLY A 9 2.10 7.37 12.22
N THR A 10 2.26 6.58 13.27
CA THR A 10 3.55 5.98 13.64
C THR A 10 4.02 5.07 12.50
N GLN A 11 4.94 5.57 11.67
CA GLN A 11 5.52 4.81 10.55
C GLN A 11 6.44 3.73 11.11
N ASN A 12 6.07 2.46 10.94
CA ASN A 12 7.00 1.36 11.18
C ASN A 12 7.67 1.05 9.83
N PHE A 13 8.88 1.58 9.64
CA PHE A 13 9.71 1.31 8.47
C PHE A 13 10.27 -0.11 8.55
N MET A 14 9.45 -1.12 8.29
CA MET A 14 9.94 -2.46 7.95
C MET A 14 9.97 -2.61 6.44
N LEU A 15 11.07 -2.19 5.82
CA LEU A 15 11.82 -2.96 4.80
C LEU A 15 12.84 -2.04 4.11
N ASP A 16 14.11 -2.37 4.35
CA ASP A 16 15.31 -1.85 3.70
C ASP A 16 15.13 -1.84 2.17
N PHE A 17 14.97 -0.66 1.58
CA PHE A 17 14.99 -0.51 0.12
C PHE A 17 16.42 -0.81 -0.35
N ASP A 18 16.66 -1.95 -1.01
CA ASP A 18 17.92 -2.15 -1.75
C ASP A 18 18.09 -1.03 -2.80
N ARG A 19 19.33 -0.73 -3.21
CA ARG A 19 19.69 0.42 -4.09
C ARG A 19 18.98 0.50 -5.44
N ASN A 20 18.19 -0.50 -5.84
CA ASN A 20 17.33 -0.46 -7.04
C ASN A 20 15.83 -0.61 -6.73
N GLY A 21 15.46 -0.57 -5.45
CA GLY A 21 14.13 -0.31 -4.87
C GLY A 21 13.02 -1.31 -5.18
N ILE A 22 13.27 -2.33 -5.98
CA ILE A 22 12.18 -3.19 -6.42
C ILE A 22 12.67 -4.63 -6.62
N LEU A 23 12.27 -5.50 -5.69
CA LEU A 23 12.34 -6.93 -5.86
C LEU A 23 11.54 -7.30 -7.12
N LEU A 24 12.21 -7.82 -8.15
CA LEU A 24 11.59 -8.13 -9.46
C LEU A 24 10.33 -9.01 -9.36
N GLY A 25 10.21 -9.83 -8.31
CA GLY A 25 9.03 -10.65 -8.04
C GLY A 25 7.78 -9.84 -7.62
N ILE A 26 7.94 -8.74 -6.89
CA ILE A 26 6.82 -7.89 -6.45
C ILE A 26 6.23 -7.13 -7.65
N ARG A 27 7.06 -6.71 -8.61
CA ARG A 27 6.61 -6.04 -9.85
C ARG A 27 5.53 -6.82 -10.58
N ASN A 28 5.66 -8.15 -10.61
CA ASN A 28 4.72 -9.01 -11.32
C ASN A 28 3.40 -9.23 -10.55
N ALA A 29 3.39 -9.00 -9.24
CA ALA A 29 2.20 -9.09 -8.40
C ALA A 29 1.38 -7.78 -8.42
N LEU A 30 2.03 -6.64 -8.60
CA LEU A 30 1.41 -5.31 -8.64
C LEU A 30 0.78 -4.99 -10.00
N THR A 31 -0.23 -5.77 -10.39
CA THR A 31 -0.97 -5.62 -11.64
C THR A 31 -2.43 -5.26 -11.38
N ASP A 32 -3.09 -4.55 -12.31
CA ASP A 32 -4.52 -4.21 -12.19
C ASP A 32 -5.41 -5.44 -11.98
N ALA A 33 -5.03 -6.58 -12.57
CA ALA A 33 -5.73 -7.84 -12.36
C ALA A 33 -5.67 -8.31 -10.89
N ASN A 34 -4.53 -8.15 -10.23
CA ASN A 34 -4.38 -8.51 -8.81
C ASN A 34 -4.99 -7.46 -7.88
N PHE A 35 -4.92 -6.17 -8.22
CA PHE A 35 -5.62 -5.13 -7.46
C PHE A 35 -7.13 -5.36 -7.45
N ALA A 36 -7.70 -5.80 -8.58
CA ALA A 36 -9.13 -6.15 -8.68
C ALA A 36 -9.52 -7.37 -7.84
N ARG A 37 -8.55 -8.19 -7.40
CA ARG A 37 -8.80 -9.31 -6.48
C ARG A 37 -8.88 -8.89 -5.03
N ILE A 38 -8.38 -7.69 -4.69
CA ILE A 38 -8.48 -7.14 -3.35
C ILE A 38 -9.89 -6.62 -3.13
N VAL A 39 -10.63 -7.30 -2.26
CA VAL A 39 -12.03 -7.00 -1.94
C VAL A 39 -12.19 -6.79 -0.44
N VAL A 40 -13.27 -6.08 -0.09
CA VAL A 40 -13.64 -5.84 1.32
C VAL A 40 -13.85 -7.17 2.05
N GLY A 41 -13.33 -7.27 3.28
CA GLY A 41 -13.39 -8.48 4.10
C GLY A 41 -12.18 -9.41 4.00
N MET A 42 -11.19 -9.12 3.14
CA MET A 42 -9.93 -9.88 3.10
C MET A 42 -9.06 -9.52 4.30
N ASP A 43 -8.37 -10.50 4.91
CA ASP A 43 -7.37 -10.21 5.94
C ASP A 43 -6.02 -9.80 5.31
N HIS A 44 -5.18 -9.17 6.13
CA HIS A 44 -3.76 -8.95 5.91
C HIS A 44 -3.04 -10.09 5.14
N GLU A 45 -3.19 -11.34 5.56
CA GLU A 45 -2.50 -12.49 4.94
C GLU A 45 -2.97 -12.73 3.50
N ASP A 46 -4.27 -12.60 3.23
CA ASP A 46 -4.83 -12.73 1.89
C ASP A 46 -4.32 -11.63 0.97
N VAL A 47 -4.24 -10.39 1.47
CA VAL A 47 -3.68 -9.27 0.70
C VAL A 47 -2.20 -9.50 0.39
N ARG A 48 -1.39 -9.94 1.36
CA ARG A 48 0.03 -10.27 1.13
C ARG A 48 0.21 -11.41 0.13
N ARG A 49 -0.68 -12.39 0.12
CA ARG A 49 -0.64 -13.48 -0.88
C ARG A 49 -0.83 -12.99 -2.30
N VAL A 50 -1.67 -11.96 -2.48
CA VAL A 50 -2.00 -11.43 -3.81
C VAL A 50 -0.99 -10.38 -4.28
N LEU A 51 -0.62 -9.44 -3.41
CA LEU A 51 0.23 -8.28 -3.77
C LEU A 51 1.68 -8.41 -3.31
N GLY A 52 1.98 -9.37 -2.44
CA GLY A 52 3.28 -9.48 -1.76
C GLY A 52 3.38 -8.55 -0.57
N ASN A 53 4.62 -8.33 -0.10
CA ASN A 53 4.88 -7.45 1.03
C ASN A 53 4.64 -5.97 0.65
N PRO A 54 4.00 -5.19 1.53
CA PRO A 54 3.84 -3.76 1.31
C PRO A 54 5.19 -3.03 1.38
N ALA A 55 5.25 -1.89 0.71
CA ALA A 55 6.36 -0.95 0.81
C ALA A 55 6.34 -0.22 2.16
N HIS A 56 5.17 0.25 2.60
CA HIS A 56 4.98 0.71 3.97
C HIS A 56 3.68 0.21 4.61
N THR A 57 3.72 0.12 5.93
CA THR A 57 2.58 -0.17 6.79
C THR A 57 2.45 0.97 7.81
N ILE A 58 1.29 1.61 7.82
CA ILE A 58 1.02 2.81 8.61
C ILE A 58 -0.22 2.54 9.43
N ARG A 59 -0.06 2.54 10.75
CA ARG A 59 -1.17 2.33 11.68
C ARG A 59 -1.61 3.67 12.28
N PHE A 60 -2.91 3.93 12.22
CA PHE A 60 -3.57 5.10 12.78
C PHE A 60 -4.36 4.69 14.02
N PRO A 61 -3.73 4.65 15.22
CA PRO A 61 -4.38 4.16 16.43
C PRO A 61 -5.61 4.98 16.83
N LEU A 62 -5.64 6.28 16.50
CA LEU A 62 -6.80 7.15 16.78
C LEU A 62 -8.00 6.90 15.85
N LYS A 63 -7.75 6.35 14.65
CA LYS A 63 -8.78 6.02 13.67
C LYS A 63 -9.13 4.54 13.65
N HIS A 64 -8.41 3.72 14.42
CA HIS A 64 -8.51 2.26 14.38
C HIS A 64 -8.36 1.73 12.95
N GLU A 65 -7.44 2.33 12.19
CA GLU A 65 -7.22 2.01 10.78
C GLU A 65 -5.74 1.66 10.58
N GLU A 66 -5.48 0.65 9.77
CA GLU A 66 -4.15 0.32 9.28
C GLU A 66 -4.14 0.47 7.75
N VAL A 67 -3.11 1.12 7.22
CA VAL A 67 -2.99 1.38 5.78
C VAL A 67 -1.68 0.79 5.31
N TRP A 68 -1.76 -0.05 4.29
CA TRP A 68 -0.59 -0.59 3.61
C TRP A 68 -0.48 0.00 2.22
N ASP A 69 0.73 0.28 1.77
CA ASP A 69 0.97 0.81 0.44
C ASP A 69 1.98 0.00 -0.37
N TRP A 70 1.80 0.01 -1.69
CA TRP A 70 2.70 -0.59 -2.66
C TRP A 70 3.01 0.40 -3.78
N LYS A 71 4.28 0.57 -4.10
CA LYS A 71 4.73 1.35 -5.26
C LYS A 71 4.42 0.58 -6.55
N THR A 72 3.41 1.01 -7.30
CA THR A 72 2.95 0.31 -8.51
C THR A 72 3.62 0.81 -9.79
N GLY A 73 4.22 2.00 -9.77
CA GLY A 73 4.87 2.56 -10.94
C GLY A 73 5.67 3.81 -10.64
N ASP A 74 6.61 4.09 -11.53
CA ASP A 74 7.42 5.32 -11.59
C ASP A 74 7.31 5.77 -13.05
N ASP A 75 6.51 6.80 -13.31
CA ASP A 75 6.28 7.31 -14.66
C ASP A 75 6.55 8.82 -14.69
N ALA A 76 7.40 9.25 -15.62
CA ALA A 76 7.65 10.67 -15.93
C ALA A 76 7.87 11.62 -14.72
N GLY A 77 8.46 11.12 -13.62
CA GLY A 77 8.69 11.92 -12.41
C GLY A 77 7.56 11.87 -11.39
N GLU A 78 6.54 11.03 -11.58
CA GLU A 78 5.50 10.73 -10.60
C GLU A 78 5.63 9.27 -10.14
N THR A 79 5.53 9.03 -8.83
CA THR A 79 5.42 7.68 -8.27
C THR A 79 3.95 7.39 -7.97
N THR A 80 3.44 6.28 -8.49
CA THR A 80 2.08 5.82 -8.16
C THR A 80 2.12 4.78 -7.06
N PHE A 81 1.22 4.93 -6.08
CA PHE A 81 1.02 4.01 -4.99
C PHE A 81 -0.41 3.46 -4.98
N PHE A 82 -0.53 2.19 -4.62
CA PHE A 82 -1.79 1.53 -4.31
C PHE A 82 -1.86 1.33 -2.80
N ASN A 83 -2.94 1.77 -2.18
CA ASN A 83 -3.17 1.67 -0.75
C ASN A 83 -4.32 0.72 -0.45
N VAL A 84 -4.16 -0.07 0.59
CA VAL A 84 -5.20 -0.93 1.16
C VAL A 84 -5.43 -0.49 2.59
N HIS A 85 -6.68 -0.19 2.92
CA HIS A 85 -7.13 0.23 4.23
C HIS A 85 -7.77 -0.96 4.94
N PHE A 86 -7.29 -1.22 6.16
CA PHE A 86 -7.77 -2.25 7.05
C PHE A 86 -8.50 -1.61 8.24
N ASP A 87 -9.62 -2.20 8.63
CA ASP A 87 -10.37 -1.78 9.83
C ASP A 87 -9.75 -2.32 11.13
N ASP A 88 -10.40 -2.08 12.27
CA ASP A 88 -9.95 -2.53 13.59
C ASP A 88 -9.81 -4.06 13.69
N ASP A 89 -10.66 -4.80 12.99
CA ASP A 89 -10.62 -6.26 12.89
C ASP A 89 -9.50 -6.77 11.95
N GLY A 90 -8.81 -5.86 11.25
CA GLY A 90 -7.74 -6.20 10.32
C GLY A 90 -8.22 -6.64 8.94
N GLN A 91 -9.48 -6.35 8.58
CA GLN A 91 -10.03 -6.70 7.28
C GLN A 91 -10.01 -5.50 6.35
N VAL A 92 -9.83 -5.75 5.06
CA VAL A 92 -9.90 -4.72 4.03
C VAL A 92 -11.27 -4.05 4.11
N CYS A 93 -11.26 -2.73 4.30
CA CYS A 93 -12.43 -1.89 4.28
C CYS A 93 -12.48 -1.01 3.01
N ALA A 94 -11.32 -0.59 2.51
CA ALA A 94 -11.21 0.20 1.29
C ALA A 94 -9.87 0.02 0.58
N THR A 95 -9.82 0.39 -0.70
CA THR A 95 -8.58 0.53 -1.47
C THR A 95 -8.55 1.90 -2.14
N SER A 96 -7.36 2.48 -2.26
CA SER A 96 -7.18 3.77 -2.92
C SER A 96 -5.88 3.79 -3.75
N ARG A 97 -5.77 4.75 -4.66
CA ARG A 97 -4.57 4.96 -5.47
C ARG A 97 -4.23 6.44 -5.44
N HIS A 98 -2.97 6.76 -5.22
CA HIS A 98 -2.49 8.13 -5.30
C HIS A 98 -1.19 8.21 -6.09
N ARG A 99 -0.91 9.41 -6.61
CA ARG A 99 0.31 9.72 -7.35
C ARG A 99 1.02 10.82 -6.60
N GLU A 100 2.30 10.62 -6.36
CA GLU A 100 3.17 11.59 -5.69
C GLU A 100 4.21 12.10 -6.70
N PRO A 101 4.32 13.43 -6.90
CA PRO A 101 5.40 13.98 -7.71
C PRO A 101 6.74 13.74 -6.99
N ARG A 102 7.74 13.25 -7.72
CA ARG A 102 9.12 13.13 -7.27
C ARG A 102 9.74 14.53 -7.32
N GLY A 103 9.68 15.23 -6.18
CA GLY A 103 10.36 16.51 -5.97
C GLY A 103 11.87 16.37 -5.86
#